data_AF-J5T5E1-F1
#
_entry.id   AF-J5T5E1-F1
#
_cell.length_a   1.000
_cell.length_b   1.000
_cell.length_c   1.000
_cell.angle_alpha   90.00
_cell.angle_beta   90.00
_cell.angle_gamma   90.00
#
_symmetry.space_group_name_H-M   'P 1'
#
loop_
_entity.id
_entity.type
_entity.pdbx_description
1 polymer ?
#
loop_
_entity_poly.entity_id
_entity_poly.type
_entity_poly.pdbx_seq_one_letter_code
_entity_poly.pdbx_strand_id
1 'polypeptide(L)'
;MHGVKRTKVSPEAAEAKRLKELGKIQAYLTLEEDVLARAKDYSPEALKKTTELLDLNPEFYTVWNYRRHILTREIVALLGADLRLTVAYLKVHPKVYWIWTHRMWCLENIPRGPGDTEGWRNEMWKVEFGLVEKLLESDARNFHAWGYRRYILRSLPETAEKRTPQDELKYTTRKIEASFSNFSAWHYRTKLLGKMFEDMTPEQIAEKKDEGELHVLEA
;
A
#
# COMPACT_ATOMS: atom_id res chain seq x y z
N MET A 1 1.63 17.42 8.09
CA MET A 1 0.97 17.43 9.42
C MET A 1 -0.53 17.69 9.24
N HIS A 2 -1.38 16.70 9.53
CA HIS A 2 -2.83 16.86 9.53
C HIS A 2 -3.38 16.58 10.93
N GLY A 3 -4.44 17.28 11.35
CA GLY A 3 -5.17 16.98 12.59
C GLY A 3 -4.50 17.39 13.91
N VAL A 4 -3.38 18.13 13.89
CA VAL A 4 -2.74 18.62 15.12
C VAL A 4 -3.57 19.75 15.72
N LYS A 5 -4.28 19.47 16.81
CA LYS A 5 -5.04 20.49 17.56
C LYS A 5 -4.06 21.50 18.17
N ARG A 6 -4.35 22.79 17.99
CA ARG A 6 -3.59 23.86 18.65
C ARG A 6 -4.04 23.95 20.11
N THR A 7 -3.12 23.67 21.03
CA THR A 7 -3.33 23.85 22.47
C THR A 7 -2.46 24.98 22.99
N LYS A 8 -2.99 25.84 23.87
CA LYS A 8 -2.18 26.82 24.60
C LYS A 8 -1.38 26.07 25.68
N VAL A 9 -0.06 26.24 25.67
CA VAL A 9 0.88 25.60 26.60
C VAL A 9 1.63 26.71 27.34
N SER A 10 1.96 26.52 28.63
CA SER A 10 2.76 27.51 29.36
C SER A 10 4.17 27.64 28.76
N PRO A 11 4.86 28.78 28.96
CA PRO A 11 6.23 28.95 28.51
C PRO A 11 7.18 27.86 29.03
N GLU A 12 7.07 27.44 30.30
CA GLU A 12 7.95 26.38 30.83
C GLU A 12 7.68 25.02 30.19
N ALA A 13 6.40 24.67 30.01
CA ALA A 13 6.02 23.40 29.37
C ALA A 13 6.40 23.38 27.87
N ALA A 14 6.37 24.53 27.19
CA ALA A 14 6.84 24.67 25.82
C ALA A 14 8.37 24.47 25.73
N GLU A 15 9.14 25.06 26.65
CA GLU A 15 10.60 24.90 26.67
C GLU A 15 11.02 23.47 27.04
N ALA A 16 10.37 22.85 28.04
CA ALA A 16 10.61 21.45 28.38
C ALA A 16 10.32 20.51 27.20
N LYS A 17 9.24 20.78 26.45
CA LYS A 17 8.92 20.05 25.21
C LYS A 17 10.00 20.26 24.15
N ARG A 18 10.46 21.51 23.94
CA ARG A 18 11.52 21.85 22.99
C ARG A 18 12.82 21.10 23.29
N LEU A 19 13.27 21.08 24.55
CA LEU A 19 14.47 20.36 24.97
C LEU A 19 14.35 18.85 24.73
N LYS A 20 13.17 18.26 25.01
CA LYS A 20 12.90 16.85 24.72
C LYS A 20 12.90 16.55 23.22
N GLU A 21 12.34 17.44 22.41
CA GLU A 21 12.33 17.31 20.94
C GLU A 21 13.74 17.45 20.36
N LEU A 22 14.56 18.37 20.87
CA LEU A 22 15.97 18.51 20.48
C LEU A 22 16.77 17.23 20.71
N GLY A 23 16.60 16.59 21.87
CA GLY A 23 17.26 15.30 22.14
C GLY A 23 16.85 14.20 21.14
N LYS A 24 15.56 14.16 20.76
CA LYS A 24 15.06 13.22 19.75
C LYS A 24 15.59 13.52 18.35
N ILE A 25 15.64 14.80 17.99
CA ILE A 25 16.20 15.24 16.70
C ILE A 25 17.66 14.85 16.62
N GLN A 26 18.45 15.09 17.67
CA GLN A 26 19.86 14.70 17.68
C GLN A 26 20.04 13.19 17.53
N ALA A 27 19.26 12.39 18.25
CA ALA A 27 19.30 10.93 18.12
C ALA A 27 18.92 10.46 16.70
N TYR A 28 17.91 11.08 16.09
CA TYR A 28 17.52 10.81 14.71
C TYR A 28 18.64 11.15 13.72
N LEU A 29 19.25 12.34 13.85
CA LEU A 29 20.34 12.78 12.96
C LEU A 29 21.56 11.86 13.06
N THR A 30 21.92 11.42 14.26
CA THR A 30 23.01 10.46 14.46
C THR A 30 22.70 9.11 13.82
N LEU A 31 21.46 8.61 13.93
CA LEU A 31 21.05 7.37 13.27
C LEU A 31 21.02 7.51 11.74
N GLU A 32 20.53 8.64 11.24
CA GLU A 32 20.55 8.96 9.81
C GLU A 32 21.97 8.96 9.27
N GLU A 33 22.91 9.62 9.94
CA GLU A 33 24.32 9.65 9.55
C GLU A 33 24.93 8.25 9.51
N ASP A 34 24.69 7.42 10.54
CA ASP A 34 25.14 6.01 10.58
C ASP A 34 24.56 5.20 9.42
N VAL A 35 23.26 5.29 9.15
CA VAL A 35 22.61 4.55 8.05
C VAL A 35 23.14 5.01 6.69
N LEU A 36 23.35 6.30 6.48
CA LEU A 36 23.83 6.83 5.20
C LEU A 36 25.34 6.55 4.98
N ALA A 37 26.14 6.56 6.05
CA ALA A 37 27.57 6.23 5.99
C ALA A 37 27.81 4.75 5.65
N ARG A 38 26.86 3.87 5.94
CA ARG A 38 26.87 2.43 5.59
C ARG A 38 26.61 2.16 4.11
N ALA A 39 26.79 3.13 3.22
CA ALA A 39 26.62 2.93 1.79
C ALA A 39 27.38 1.67 1.30
N LYS A 40 26.62 0.68 0.80
CA LYS A 40 27.08 -0.65 0.34
C LYS A 40 27.40 -1.69 1.42
N ASP A 41 27.13 -1.42 2.70
CA ASP A 41 26.99 -2.48 3.72
C ASP A 41 25.65 -3.18 3.50
N TYR A 42 25.65 -4.50 3.36
CA TYR A 42 24.43 -5.29 3.17
C TYR A 42 24.26 -6.34 4.27
N SER A 43 24.83 -6.08 5.44
CA SER A 43 24.74 -6.95 6.60
C SER A 43 23.33 -6.94 7.22
N PRO A 44 22.99 -7.98 8.01
CA PRO A 44 21.78 -7.97 8.85
C PRO A 44 21.70 -6.77 9.80
N GLU A 45 22.85 -6.26 10.27
CA GLU A 45 22.90 -5.06 11.11
C GLU A 45 22.49 -3.81 10.33
N ALA A 46 22.98 -3.64 9.10
CA ALA A 46 22.51 -2.57 8.22
C ALA A 46 20.99 -2.65 7.99
N LEU A 47 20.45 -3.84 7.77
CA LEU A 47 19.00 -4.02 7.61
C LEU A 47 18.23 -3.56 8.85
N LYS A 48 18.69 -3.98 10.04
CA LYS A 48 18.11 -3.56 11.32
C LYS A 48 18.15 -2.04 11.49
N LYS A 49 19.27 -1.39 11.15
CA LYS A 49 19.41 0.07 11.18
C LYS A 49 18.44 0.78 10.25
N THR A 50 18.19 0.23 9.05
CA THR A 50 17.13 0.78 8.18
C THR A 50 15.74 0.67 8.83
N THR A 51 15.44 -0.40 9.56
CA THR A 51 14.18 -0.52 10.32
C THR A 51 14.10 0.53 11.43
N GLU A 52 15.15 0.67 12.25
CA GLU A 52 15.21 1.67 13.33
C GLU A 52 14.94 3.09 12.80
N LEU A 53 15.49 3.43 11.63
CA LEU A 53 15.30 4.75 11.02
C LEU A 53 13.89 4.91 10.41
N LEU A 54 13.35 3.86 9.78
CA LEU A 54 11.99 3.87 9.20
C LEU A 54 10.89 3.86 10.28
N ASP A 55 11.15 3.29 11.46
CA ASP A 55 10.25 3.38 12.62
C ASP A 55 10.07 4.84 13.07
N LEU A 56 11.09 5.68 12.86
CA LEU A 56 11.03 7.12 13.15
C LEU A 56 10.49 7.94 11.97
N ASN A 57 10.87 7.59 10.74
CA ASN A 57 10.49 8.31 9.53
C ASN A 57 10.26 7.37 8.33
N PRO A 58 9.04 6.83 8.15
CA PRO A 58 8.73 5.97 7.02
C PRO A 58 8.64 6.71 5.68
N GLU A 59 8.71 8.05 5.65
CA GLU A 59 8.71 8.84 4.42
C GLU A 59 10.11 8.95 3.78
N PHE A 60 11.15 8.49 4.47
CA PHE A 60 12.52 8.61 4.01
C PHE A 60 12.85 7.64 2.85
N TYR A 61 12.67 8.14 1.61
CA TYR A 61 12.82 7.33 0.41
C TYR A 61 14.20 6.66 0.23
N THR A 62 15.28 7.37 0.58
CA THR A 62 16.65 6.86 0.42
C THR A 62 16.86 5.58 1.21
N VAL A 63 16.27 5.49 2.40
CA VAL A 63 16.38 4.33 3.28
C VAL A 63 15.60 3.14 2.72
N TRP A 64 14.43 3.36 2.11
CA TRP A 64 13.72 2.31 1.38
C TRP A 64 14.53 1.76 0.20
N ASN A 65 15.21 2.62 -0.56
CA ASN A 65 16.09 2.18 -1.64
C ASN A 65 17.25 1.33 -1.11
N TYR A 66 17.90 1.81 -0.05
CA TYR A 66 18.98 1.07 0.59
C TYR A 66 18.51 -0.28 1.13
N ARG A 67 17.38 -0.32 1.83
CA ARG A 67 16.73 -1.55 2.32
C ARG A 67 16.49 -2.55 1.19
N ARG A 68 15.96 -2.09 0.04
CA ARG A 68 15.75 -2.95 -1.14
C ARG A 68 17.05 -3.55 -1.65
N HIS A 69 18.14 -2.79 -1.71
CA HIS A 69 19.45 -3.32 -2.11
C HIS A 69 19.98 -4.40 -1.15
N ILE A 70 19.73 -4.26 0.16
CA ILE A 70 20.06 -5.30 1.15
C ILE A 70 19.21 -6.55 0.89
N LEU A 71 17.89 -6.39 0.77
CA LEU A 71 16.95 -7.50 0.58
C LEU A 71 17.20 -8.29 -0.71
N THR A 72 17.64 -7.66 -1.80
CA THR A 72 17.96 -8.37 -3.05
C THR A 72 19.03 -9.46 -2.86
N ARG A 73 19.88 -9.36 -1.85
CA ARG A 73 20.93 -10.37 -1.59
C ARG A 73 20.42 -11.63 -0.87
N GLU A 74 19.38 -11.50 -0.05
CA GLU A 74 18.84 -12.59 0.78
C GLU A 74 17.30 -12.65 0.72
N ILE A 75 16.75 -12.41 -0.47
CA ILE A 75 15.32 -12.13 -0.62
C ILE A 75 14.43 -13.27 -0.13
N VAL A 76 14.82 -14.51 -0.38
CA VAL A 76 14.05 -15.71 0.01
C VAL A 76 13.83 -15.77 1.52
N ALA A 77 14.85 -15.42 2.30
CA ALA A 77 14.80 -15.52 3.76
C ALA A 77 14.07 -14.33 4.41
N LEU A 78 14.20 -13.14 3.83
CA LEU A 78 13.83 -11.89 4.51
C LEU A 78 12.48 -11.31 4.07
N LEU A 79 11.99 -11.66 2.88
CA LEU A 79 10.81 -11.02 2.30
C LEU A 79 9.54 -11.13 3.15
N GLY A 80 9.31 -12.30 3.76
CA GLY A 80 8.16 -12.51 4.63
C GLY A 80 8.18 -11.59 5.86
N ALA A 81 9.36 -11.28 6.40
CA ALA A 81 9.49 -10.32 7.49
C ALA A 81 9.18 -8.89 7.02
N ASP A 82 9.64 -8.51 5.82
CA ASP A 82 9.38 -7.19 5.24
C ASP A 82 7.90 -6.97 4.87
N LEU A 83 7.21 -8.00 4.37
CA LEU A 83 5.77 -7.93 4.16
C LEU A 83 5.01 -7.72 5.49
N ARG A 84 5.47 -8.28 6.61
CA ARG A 84 4.90 -8.00 7.94
C ARG A 84 5.23 -6.59 8.43
N LEU A 85 6.45 -6.13 8.19
CA LEU A 85 6.87 -4.76 8.51
C LEU A 85 5.98 -3.73 7.81
N THR A 86 5.77 -3.89 6.51
CA THR A 86 4.90 -2.97 5.75
C THR A 86 3.45 -3.00 6.23
N VAL A 87 2.91 -4.14 6.67
CA VAL A 87 1.58 -4.19 7.31
C VAL A 87 1.55 -3.36 8.60
N ALA A 88 2.58 -3.48 9.45
CA ALA A 88 2.68 -2.71 10.69
C ALA A 88 2.72 -1.20 10.38
N TYR A 89 3.50 -0.79 9.39
CA TYR A 89 3.56 0.63 9.00
C TYR A 89 2.28 1.13 8.34
N LEU A 90 1.61 0.34 7.49
CA LEU A 90 0.35 0.77 6.86
C LEU A 90 -0.78 0.99 7.87
N LYS A 91 -0.76 0.32 9.03
CA LYS A 91 -1.73 0.55 10.12
C LYS A 91 -1.59 1.95 10.73
N VAL A 92 -0.36 2.47 10.79
CA VAL A 92 -0.07 3.77 11.44
C VAL A 92 0.05 4.90 10.40
N HIS A 93 0.60 4.59 9.23
CA HIS A 93 0.94 5.50 8.15
C HIS A 93 0.31 5.09 6.81
N PRO A 94 -1.04 4.94 6.74
CA PRO A 94 -1.74 4.37 5.58
C PRO A 94 -1.61 5.17 4.28
N LYS A 95 -1.08 6.40 4.35
CA LYS A 95 -0.93 7.33 3.22
C LYS A 95 0.52 7.58 2.81
N VAL A 96 1.50 6.91 3.45
CA VAL A 96 2.90 7.06 3.05
C VAL A 96 3.16 6.22 1.81
N TYR A 97 3.44 6.91 0.71
CA TYR A 97 3.65 6.32 -0.62
C TYR A 97 4.72 5.22 -0.63
N TRP A 98 5.84 5.43 0.06
CA TRP A 98 6.98 4.53 0.03
C TRP A 98 6.72 3.15 0.64
N ILE A 99 5.79 3.05 1.61
CA ILE A 99 5.40 1.75 2.17
C ILE A 99 4.66 0.93 1.11
N TRP A 100 3.74 1.56 0.37
CA TRP A 100 2.99 0.90 -0.69
C TRP A 100 3.88 0.45 -1.84
N THR A 101 4.80 1.30 -2.29
CA THR A 101 5.74 0.96 -3.36
C THR A 101 6.73 -0.12 -2.94
N HIS A 102 7.22 -0.08 -1.71
CA HIS A 102 8.07 -1.13 -1.17
C HIS A 102 7.32 -2.47 -1.06
N ARG A 103 6.05 -2.45 -0.63
CA ARG A 103 5.22 -3.65 -0.60
C ARG A 103 5.01 -4.25 -1.99
N MET A 104 4.70 -3.43 -3.00
CA MET A 104 4.57 -3.89 -4.40
C MET A 104 5.90 -4.47 -4.91
N TRP A 105 7.02 -3.78 -4.64
CA TRP A 105 8.35 -4.29 -4.97
C TRP A 105 8.63 -5.65 -4.32
N CYS A 106 8.24 -5.82 -3.04
CA CYS A 106 8.37 -7.11 -2.37
C CYS A 106 7.61 -8.20 -3.13
N LEU A 107 6.37 -7.94 -3.54
CA LEU A 107 5.54 -8.89 -4.28
C LEU A 107 6.08 -9.21 -5.69
N GLU A 108 6.71 -8.24 -6.35
CA GLU A 108 7.32 -8.42 -7.66
C GLU A 108 8.60 -9.26 -7.61
N ASN A 109 9.28 -9.29 -6.46
CA ASN A 109 10.57 -9.95 -6.29
C ASN A 109 10.48 -11.24 -5.46
N ILE A 110 9.28 -11.76 -5.24
CA ILE A 110 9.15 -13.03 -4.51
C ILE A 110 9.81 -14.14 -5.33
N PRO A 111 10.72 -14.93 -4.74
CA PRO A 111 11.33 -16.06 -5.44
C PRO A 111 10.27 -17.05 -5.89
N ARG A 112 10.56 -17.79 -6.97
CA ARG A 112 9.82 -19.01 -7.27
C ARG A 112 10.10 -19.99 -6.12
N GLY A 113 9.04 -20.45 -5.44
CA GLY A 113 9.16 -21.34 -4.29
C GLY A 113 9.81 -22.69 -4.64
N PRO A 114 10.06 -23.56 -3.65
CA PRO A 114 10.60 -24.89 -3.91
C PRO A 114 9.63 -25.70 -4.79
N GLY A 115 10.06 -26.00 -6.02
CA GLY A 115 9.22 -26.60 -7.05
C GLY A 115 8.23 -25.61 -7.68
N ASP A 116 7.70 -25.98 -8.84
CA ASP A 116 6.64 -25.22 -9.54
C ASP A 116 5.27 -25.49 -8.92
N THR A 117 5.14 -25.27 -7.60
CA THR A 117 3.87 -25.41 -6.90
C THR A 117 3.21 -24.04 -6.80
N GLU A 118 2.21 -23.77 -7.63
CA GLU A 118 1.50 -22.50 -7.65
C GLU A 118 0.71 -22.22 -6.35
N GLY A 119 0.46 -23.25 -5.53
CA GLY A 119 -0.37 -23.17 -4.33
C GLY A 119 0.07 -22.11 -3.31
N TRP A 120 1.37 -22.03 -3.00
CA TRP A 120 1.87 -21.05 -2.03
C TRP A 120 1.73 -19.61 -2.55
N ARG A 121 1.93 -19.39 -3.86
CA ARG A 121 1.76 -18.09 -4.50
C ARG A 121 0.29 -17.67 -4.49
N ASN A 122 -0.61 -18.59 -4.81
CA ASN A 122 -2.05 -18.35 -4.76
C ASN A 122 -2.52 -17.97 -3.35
N GLU A 123 -2.04 -18.67 -2.32
CA GLU A 123 -2.40 -18.36 -0.94
C GLU A 123 -1.89 -16.96 -0.52
N MET A 124 -0.69 -16.60 -0.91
CA MET A 124 -0.16 -15.26 -0.63
C MET A 124 -1.01 -14.16 -1.29
N TRP A 125 -1.42 -14.33 -2.56
CA TRP A 125 -2.29 -13.36 -3.21
C TRP A 125 -3.66 -13.23 -2.54
N LYS A 126 -4.21 -14.31 -1.97
CA LYS A 126 -5.43 -14.23 -1.14
C LYS A 126 -5.19 -13.38 0.11
N VAL A 127 -4.03 -13.53 0.77
CA VAL A 127 -3.65 -12.71 1.92
C VAL A 127 -3.57 -11.23 1.53
N GLU A 128 -2.97 -10.91 0.38
CA GLU A 128 -2.89 -9.53 -0.12
C GLU A 128 -4.27 -8.94 -0.43
N PHE A 129 -5.16 -9.75 -1.02
CA PHE A 129 -6.53 -9.34 -1.28
C PHE A 129 -7.29 -9.06 0.03
N GLY A 130 -7.20 -9.96 1.01
CA GLY A 130 -7.81 -9.74 2.33
C GLY A 130 -7.25 -8.54 3.08
N LEU A 131 -5.96 -8.23 2.89
CA LEU A 131 -5.35 -7.02 3.46
C LEU A 131 -5.95 -5.75 2.86
N VAL A 132 -6.05 -5.65 1.52
CA VAL A 132 -6.56 -4.43 0.89
C VAL A 132 -8.04 -4.21 1.22
N GLU A 133 -8.82 -5.28 1.38
CA GLU A 133 -10.22 -5.17 1.83
C GLU A 133 -10.31 -4.57 3.23
N LYS A 134 -9.52 -5.08 4.19
CA LYS A 134 -9.47 -4.52 5.55
C LYS A 134 -9.02 -3.05 5.57
N LEU A 135 -8.06 -2.67 4.74
CA LEU A 135 -7.60 -1.28 4.64
C LEU A 135 -8.70 -0.37 4.07
N LEU A 136 -9.48 -0.84 3.09
CA LEU A 136 -10.62 -0.12 2.50
C LEU A 136 -11.90 -0.17 3.36
N GLU A 137 -11.99 -1.07 4.32
CA GLU A 137 -13.00 -1.03 5.38
C GLU A 137 -12.64 0.03 6.42
N SER A 138 -11.35 0.13 6.80
CA SER A 138 -10.87 1.13 7.76
C SER A 138 -10.89 2.56 7.20
N ASP A 139 -10.51 2.77 5.94
CA ASP A 139 -10.62 4.06 5.24
C ASP A 139 -11.04 3.82 3.79
N ALA A 140 -12.35 3.87 3.55
CA ALA A 140 -12.94 3.66 2.24
C ALA A 140 -12.49 4.70 1.19
N ARG A 141 -11.90 5.84 1.60
CA ARG A 141 -11.41 6.90 0.72
C ARG A 141 -9.90 6.87 0.54
N ASN A 142 -9.20 5.84 1.05
CA ASN A 142 -7.76 5.72 0.89
C ASN A 142 -7.40 5.41 -0.57
N PHE A 143 -6.97 6.45 -1.30
CA PHE A 143 -6.56 6.35 -2.70
C PHE A 143 -5.44 5.33 -2.95
N HIS A 144 -4.48 5.20 -2.03
CA HIS A 144 -3.38 4.24 -2.16
C HIS A 144 -3.89 2.80 -2.07
N ALA A 145 -4.82 2.53 -1.15
CA ALA A 145 -5.44 1.21 -1.02
C ALA A 145 -6.27 0.85 -2.28
N TRP A 146 -6.99 1.80 -2.85
CA TRP A 146 -7.68 1.59 -4.14
C TRP A 146 -6.71 1.33 -5.30
N GLY A 147 -5.60 2.05 -5.35
CA GLY A 147 -4.52 1.79 -6.31
C GLY A 147 -3.91 0.40 -6.12
N TYR A 148 -3.69 0.00 -4.88
CA TYR A 148 -3.16 -1.32 -4.53
C TYR A 148 -4.13 -2.46 -4.87
N ARG A 149 -5.45 -2.25 -4.70
CA ARG A 149 -6.47 -3.22 -5.14
C ARG A 149 -6.37 -3.49 -6.64
N ARG A 150 -6.24 -2.44 -7.47
CA ARG A 150 -6.03 -2.58 -8.93
C ARG A 150 -4.76 -3.36 -9.24
N TYR A 151 -3.68 -3.09 -8.50
CA TYR A 151 -2.43 -3.81 -8.65
C TYR A 151 -2.62 -5.30 -8.36
N ILE A 152 -3.20 -5.66 -7.21
CA ILE A 152 -3.45 -7.07 -6.83
C ILE A 152 -4.25 -7.78 -7.92
N LEU A 153 -5.38 -7.22 -8.32
CA LEU A 153 -6.27 -7.84 -9.31
C LEU A 153 -5.59 -8.07 -10.67
N ARG A 154 -4.70 -7.17 -11.08
CA ARG A 154 -3.92 -7.33 -12.31
C ARG A 154 -2.80 -8.37 -12.16
N SER A 155 -2.26 -8.54 -10.96
CA SER A 155 -1.12 -9.40 -10.68
C SER A 155 -1.50 -10.81 -10.22
N LEU A 156 -2.79 -11.13 -10.11
CA LEU A 156 -3.27 -12.47 -9.77
C LEU A 156 -2.80 -13.50 -10.80
N PRO A 157 -2.27 -14.67 -10.37
CA PRO A 157 -1.97 -15.80 -11.25
C PRO A 157 -3.20 -16.27 -12.00
N GLU A 158 -3.01 -16.88 -13.17
CA GLU A 158 -4.13 -17.41 -13.97
C GLU A 158 -4.94 -18.47 -13.22
N THR A 159 -4.28 -19.22 -12.34
CA THR A 159 -4.88 -20.29 -11.53
C THR A 159 -5.52 -19.78 -10.24
N ALA A 160 -5.40 -18.49 -9.91
CA ALA A 160 -6.12 -17.90 -8.79
C ALA A 160 -7.58 -17.61 -9.17
N GLU A 161 -8.46 -17.60 -8.16
CA GLU A 161 -9.85 -17.17 -8.33
C GLU A 161 -9.88 -15.71 -8.80
N LYS A 162 -10.21 -15.49 -10.07
CA LYS A 162 -10.27 -14.15 -10.66
C LYS A 162 -11.58 -13.47 -10.25
N ARG A 163 -11.49 -12.20 -9.86
CA ARG A 163 -12.67 -11.33 -9.77
C ARG A 163 -13.03 -10.85 -11.17
N THR A 164 -14.28 -11.04 -11.54
CA THR A 164 -14.80 -10.54 -12.82
C THR A 164 -14.95 -9.02 -12.77
N PRO A 165 -14.98 -8.33 -13.92
CA PRO A 165 -15.35 -6.92 -13.96
C PRO A 165 -16.69 -6.64 -13.28
N GLN A 166 -17.66 -7.55 -13.40
CA GLN A 166 -18.97 -7.47 -12.74
C GLN A 166 -18.87 -7.53 -11.21
N ASP A 167 -17.99 -8.38 -10.66
CA ASP A 167 -17.75 -8.43 -9.21
C ASP A 167 -17.19 -7.10 -8.69
N GLU A 168 -16.30 -6.48 -9.45
CA GLU A 168 -15.70 -5.19 -9.11
C GLU A 168 -16.69 -4.02 -9.28
N LEU A 169 -17.61 -4.09 -10.23
CA LEU A 169 -18.74 -3.16 -10.32
C LEU A 169 -19.67 -3.28 -9.11
N LYS A 170 -19.99 -4.50 -8.68
CA LYS A 170 -20.75 -4.74 -7.43
C LYS A 170 -20.00 -4.23 -6.21
N TYR A 171 -18.69 -4.43 -6.14
CA TYR A 171 -17.85 -3.91 -5.06
C TYR A 171 -17.86 -2.39 -4.99
N THR A 172 -17.63 -1.71 -6.12
CA THR A 172 -17.66 -0.23 -6.17
C THR A 172 -19.04 0.33 -5.88
N THR A 173 -20.11 -0.31 -6.37
CA THR A 173 -21.50 0.06 -6.06
C THR A 173 -21.74 0.07 -4.56
N ARG A 174 -21.43 -1.04 -3.87
CA ARG A 174 -21.54 -1.11 -2.40
C ARG A 174 -20.75 -0.02 -1.68
N LYS A 175 -19.52 0.29 -2.14
CA LYS A 175 -18.68 1.35 -1.54
C LYS A 175 -19.20 2.77 -1.80
N ILE A 176 -19.87 2.99 -2.93
CA ILE A 176 -20.51 4.25 -3.29
C ILE A 176 -21.81 4.43 -2.53
N GLU A 177 -22.65 3.40 -2.43
CA GLU A 177 -23.91 3.44 -1.67
C GLU A 177 -23.65 3.68 -0.18
N ALA A 178 -22.59 3.07 0.37
CA ALA A 178 -22.16 3.32 1.74
C ALA A 178 -21.63 4.75 1.96
N SER A 179 -21.08 5.40 0.92
CA SER A 179 -20.60 6.78 0.97
C SER A 179 -20.56 7.41 -0.41
N PHE A 180 -21.61 8.14 -0.77
CA PHE A 180 -21.76 8.71 -2.11
C PHE A 180 -20.59 9.63 -2.51
N SER A 181 -20.00 10.33 -1.53
CA SER A 181 -18.81 11.19 -1.69
C SER A 181 -17.47 10.44 -1.79
N ASN A 182 -17.48 9.11 -1.91
CA ASN A 182 -16.28 8.30 -2.09
C ASN A 182 -15.73 8.41 -3.51
N PHE A 183 -15.06 9.53 -3.80
CA PHE A 183 -14.44 9.78 -5.10
C PHE A 183 -13.38 8.75 -5.50
N SER A 184 -12.80 8.00 -4.55
CA SER A 184 -11.86 6.93 -4.89
C SER A 184 -12.57 5.72 -5.48
N ALA A 185 -13.74 5.36 -4.95
CA ALA A 185 -14.58 4.31 -5.53
C ALA A 185 -15.11 4.70 -6.92
N TRP A 186 -15.58 5.95 -7.08
CA TRP A 186 -15.98 6.49 -8.38
C TRP A 186 -14.83 6.47 -9.39
N HIS A 187 -13.66 6.97 -9.01
CA HIS A 187 -12.48 6.95 -9.88
C HIS A 187 -12.06 5.52 -10.27
N TYR A 188 -12.11 4.57 -9.33
CA TYR A 188 -11.87 3.17 -9.66
C TYR A 188 -12.88 2.66 -10.69
N ARG A 189 -14.16 2.98 -10.51
CA ARG A 189 -15.24 2.59 -11.42
C ARG A 189 -15.04 3.13 -12.83
N THR A 190 -14.62 4.39 -13.00
CA THR A 190 -14.34 4.93 -14.34
C THR A 190 -13.20 4.21 -15.04
N LYS A 191 -12.15 3.82 -14.30
CA LYS A 191 -11.05 3.00 -14.85
C LYS A 191 -11.48 1.58 -15.20
N LEU A 192 -12.38 0.98 -14.41
CA LEU A 192 -12.93 -0.34 -14.68
C LEU A 192 -13.78 -0.33 -15.96
N LEU A 193 -14.73 0.61 -16.06
CA LEU A 193 -15.58 0.77 -17.24
C LEU A 193 -14.75 1.07 -18.50
N GLY A 194 -13.74 1.92 -18.39
CA GLY A 194 -12.85 2.22 -19.51
C GLY A 194 -12.16 0.98 -20.08
N LYS A 195 -11.78 0.01 -19.23
CA LYS A 195 -11.23 -1.28 -19.68
C LYS A 195 -12.29 -2.22 -20.25
N MET A 196 -13.48 -2.23 -19.68
CA MET A 196 -14.58 -3.09 -20.16
C MET A 196 -15.02 -2.69 -21.57
N PHE A 197 -14.93 -1.41 -21.90
CA PHE A 197 -15.39 -0.84 -23.17
C PHE A 197 -14.27 -0.57 -24.17
N GLU A 198 -13.03 -0.94 -23.86
CA GLU A 198 -11.85 -0.61 -24.69
C GLU A 198 -12.00 -1.12 -26.13
N ASP A 199 -12.62 -2.29 -26.31
CA ASP A 199 -12.82 -2.96 -27.60
C ASP A 199 -14.29 -2.97 -28.06
N MET A 200 -15.16 -2.14 -27.48
CA MET A 200 -16.60 -2.13 -27.79
C MET A 200 -17.02 -0.91 -28.63
N THR A 201 -17.97 -1.09 -29.54
CA THR A 201 -18.60 0.04 -30.25
C THR A 201 -19.63 0.76 -29.37
N PRO A 202 -19.96 2.03 -29.66
CA PRO A 202 -21.00 2.77 -28.92
C PRO A 202 -22.35 2.04 -28.87
N GLU A 203 -22.73 1.33 -29.93
CA GLU A 203 -23.98 0.55 -30.00
C GLU A 203 -23.95 -0.63 -29.04
N GLN A 204 -22.83 -1.38 -29.00
CA GLN A 204 -22.63 -2.49 -28.06
C GLN A 204 -22.62 -2.02 -26.59
N ILE A 205 -22.10 -0.82 -26.33
CA ILE A 205 -22.12 -0.22 -24.99
C ILE A 205 -23.55 0.18 -24.60
N ALA A 206 -24.33 0.71 -25.53
CA ALA A 206 -25.74 1.07 -25.28
C ALA A 206 -26.58 -0.18 -24.97
N GLU A 207 -26.42 -1.25 -25.74
CA GLU A 207 -27.10 -2.52 -25.52
C GLU A 207 -26.82 -3.08 -24.11
N LYS A 208 -25.56 -3.08 -23.66
CA LYS A 208 -25.20 -3.51 -22.29
C LYS A 208 -25.76 -2.63 -21.18
N LYS A 209 -26.04 -1.35 -21.44
CA LYS A 209 -26.72 -0.48 -20.47
C LYS A 209 -28.18 -0.87 -20.36
N ASP A 210 -28.83 -1.10 -21.50
CA ASP A 210 -30.25 -1.44 -21.58
C ASP A 210 -30.54 -2.83 -21.00
N GLU A 211 -29.60 -3.78 -21.09
CA GLU A 211 -29.67 -5.11 -20.48
C GLU A 211 -29.54 -5.10 -18.94
N GLY A 212 -29.26 -3.95 -18.32
CA GLY A 212 -29.05 -3.84 -16.87
C GLY A 212 -27.76 -4.50 -16.36
N GLU A 213 -26.91 -5.02 -17.25
CA GLU A 213 -25.59 -5.56 -16.91
C GLU A 213 -24.65 -4.47 -16.36
N LEU A 214 -24.93 -3.22 -16.71
CA LEU A 214 -24.29 -2.03 -16.18
C LEU A 214 -25.29 -1.31 -15.27
N HIS A 215 -25.37 -1.70 -14.00
CA HIS A 215 -25.98 -0.84 -12.97
C HIS A 215 -25.11 0.41 -12.75
N VAL A 216 -25.06 1.29 -13.75
CA VAL A 216 -24.67 2.68 -13.54
C VAL A 216 -25.76 3.23 -12.65
N LEU A 217 -25.43 3.63 -11.42
CA LEU A 217 -26.37 4.31 -10.56
C LEU A 217 -26.87 5.53 -11.37
N GLU A 218 -28.09 5.45 -11.89
CA GLU A 218 -28.77 6.58 -12.48
C GLU A 218 -28.93 7.60 -11.35
N ALA A 219 -28.29 8.75 -11.51
CA ALA A 219 -28.30 9.84 -10.54
C ALA A 219 -29.55 10.71 -10.72
#